data_AF-A0A936JTE0-F1
#
_entry.id   AF-A0A936JTE0-F1
#
_cell.length_a   1.000
_cell.length_b   1.000
_cell.length_c   1.000
_cell.angle_alpha   90.00
_cell.angle_beta   90.00
_cell.angle_gamma   90.00
#
_symmetry.space_group_name_H-M   'P 1'
#
loop_
_entity.id
_entity.type
_entity.pdbx_description
1 polymer ?
#
loop_
_entity_poly.entity_id
_entity_poly.type
_entity_poly.pdbx_seq_one_letter_code
_entity_poly.pdbx_strand_id
1 'polypeptide(L)'
;MQGWMKGVMGPASSSGDPEKIAKGLDYIAAKPPPGMGQWTAISKDGSAKAKAGDIDGAKASCKKCHDLYKEKYKTTMRDRPW
;
A
#
# COMPACT_ATOMS: atom_id res chain seq x y z
N MET A 1 3.42 10.01 1.64
CA MET A 1 2.09 9.34 1.74
C MET A 1 1.20 10.24 2.57
N GLN A 2 -0.10 10.39 2.24
CA GLN A 2 -1.02 11.15 3.11
C GLN A 2 -1.30 10.40 4.43
N GLY A 3 -1.91 11.09 5.39
CA GLY A 3 -2.05 10.69 6.80
C GLY A 3 -2.41 9.23 7.03
N TRP A 4 -3.47 8.75 6.40
CA TRP A 4 -3.90 7.35 6.53
C TRP A 4 -2.85 6.34 6.11
N MET A 5 -2.35 6.46 4.87
CA MET A 5 -1.37 5.53 4.32
C MET A 5 -0.08 5.54 5.16
N LYS A 6 0.31 6.70 5.72
CA LYS A 6 1.43 6.80 6.67
C LYS A 6 1.12 6.07 7.99
N GLY A 7 -0.11 6.15 8.50
CA GLY A 7 -0.55 5.42 9.68
C GLY A 7 -0.57 3.90 9.49
N VAL A 8 -1.05 3.43 8.34
CA VAL A 8 -1.11 1.99 8.01
C VAL A 8 0.28 1.41 7.74
N MET A 9 1.07 2.04 6.86
CA MET A 9 2.33 1.46 6.37
C MET A 9 3.57 1.98 7.06
N GLY A 10 3.51 3.11 7.78
CA GLY A 10 4.67 3.67 8.48
C GLY A 10 5.32 2.67 9.42
N PRO A 11 4.59 2.10 10.40
CA PRO A 11 5.15 1.11 11.32
C PRO A 11 5.68 -0.14 10.62
N ALA A 12 4.93 -0.67 9.64
CA ALA A 12 5.31 -1.87 8.90
C ALA A 12 6.59 -1.65 8.07
N SER A 13 6.67 -0.55 7.33
CA SER A 13 7.82 -0.22 6.47
C SER A 13 9.09 0.06 7.27
N SER A 14 8.97 0.72 8.44
CA SER A 14 10.12 1.01 9.30
C SER A 14 10.62 -0.22 10.05
N SER A 15 9.75 -1.21 10.31
CA SER A 15 10.13 -2.44 11.02
C SER A 15 10.85 -3.47 10.14
N GLY A 16 10.74 -3.37 8.82
CA GLY A 16 11.26 -4.39 7.88
C GLY A 16 10.59 -5.76 8.00
N ASP A 17 9.50 -5.86 8.78
CA ASP A 17 8.83 -7.11 9.13
C ASP A 17 7.89 -7.55 7.99
N PRO A 18 8.15 -8.68 7.32
CA PRO A 18 7.33 -9.18 6.21
C PRO A 18 5.87 -9.39 6.58
N GLU A 19 5.59 -9.87 7.80
CA GLU A 19 4.22 -10.13 8.23
C GLU A 19 3.46 -8.84 8.47
N LYS A 20 4.11 -7.83 9.07
CA LYS A 20 3.49 -6.50 9.24
C LYS A 20 3.25 -5.82 7.90
N ILE A 21 4.18 -5.93 6.96
CA ILE A 21 4.02 -5.39 5.60
C ILE A 21 2.86 -6.08 4.89
N ALA A 22 2.79 -7.42 4.96
CA ALA A 22 1.72 -8.19 4.36
C ALA A 22 0.33 -7.80 4.91
N LYS A 23 0.20 -7.69 6.24
CA LYS A 23 -1.03 -7.26 6.91
C LYS A 23 -1.44 -5.84 6.53
N GLY A 24 -0.48 -4.91 6.48
CA GLY A 24 -0.73 -3.53 6.05
C GLY A 24 -1.21 -3.46 4.59
N LEU A 25 -0.57 -4.21 3.70
CA LEU A 25 -0.95 -4.28 2.29
C LEU A 25 -2.32 -4.95 2.06
N ASP A 26 -2.65 -6.00 2.83
CA ASP A 26 -3.99 -6.60 2.82
C ASP A 26 -5.07 -5.60 3.27
N TYR A 27 -4.79 -4.82 4.32
CA TYR A 27 -5.71 -3.79 4.79
C TYR A 27 -5.93 -2.66 3.76
N ILE A 28 -4.87 -2.27 3.05
CA ILE A 28 -4.93 -1.29 1.95
C ILE A 28 -5.75 -1.83 0.78
N ALA A 29 -5.55 -3.10 0.42
CA ALA A 29 -6.25 -3.73 -0.70
C ALA A 29 -7.77 -3.72 -0.52
N ALA A 30 -8.25 -3.75 0.73
CA ALA A 30 -9.67 -3.70 1.09
C ALA A 30 -10.29 -2.29 1.00
N LYS A 31 -9.50 -1.24 0.72
CA LYS A 31 -9.97 0.16 0.65
C LYS A 31 -9.58 0.80 -0.69
N PRO A 32 -10.05 0.25 -1.83
CA PRO A 32 -9.75 0.83 -3.13
C PRO A 32 -10.35 2.23 -3.26
N PRO A 33 -9.54 3.23 -3.66
CA PRO A 33 -10.06 4.55 -3.98
C PRO A 33 -10.81 4.56 -5.32
N PRO A 34 -11.91 5.34 -5.45
CA PRO A 34 -12.57 5.54 -6.73
C PRO A 34 -11.60 5.95 -7.85
N GLY A 35 -11.71 5.28 -9.00
CA GLY A 35 -10.89 5.58 -10.17
C GLY A 35 -9.42 5.15 -10.05
N MET A 36 -9.07 4.20 -9.17
CA MET A 36 -7.75 3.58 -9.06
C MET A 36 -7.85 2.05 -9.22
N GLY A 37 -8.28 1.59 -10.39
CA GLY A 37 -8.71 0.21 -10.61
C GLY A 37 -7.66 -0.89 -10.37
N GLN A 38 -6.36 -0.58 -10.37
CA GLN A 38 -5.30 -1.55 -10.08
C GLN A 38 -4.91 -1.60 -8.60
N TRP A 39 -5.53 -0.76 -7.75
CA TRP A 39 -5.17 -0.61 -6.34
C TRP A 39 -5.15 -1.95 -5.59
N THR A 40 -6.28 -2.66 -5.57
CA THR A 40 -6.42 -3.93 -4.86
C THR A 40 -5.44 -4.98 -5.39
N ALA A 41 -5.28 -5.07 -6.71
CA ALA A 41 -4.38 -6.04 -7.33
C ALA A 41 -2.91 -5.81 -6.95
N ILE A 42 -2.43 -4.56 -7.05
CA ILE A 42 -1.04 -4.21 -6.71
C ILE A 42 -0.78 -4.42 -5.21
N SER A 43 -1.73 -4.04 -4.35
CA SER A 43 -1.60 -4.25 -2.90
C SER A 43 -1.61 -5.74 -2.53
N LYS A 44 -2.47 -6.56 -3.14
CA LYS A 44 -2.49 -8.02 -2.92
C LYS A 44 -1.21 -8.69 -3.40
N ASP A 45 -0.70 -8.27 -4.56
CA ASP A 45 0.58 -8.75 -5.08
C ASP A 45 1.74 -8.45 -4.12
N GLY A 46 1.83 -7.22 -3.61
CA GLY A 46 2.84 -6.87 -2.60
C GLY A 46 2.67 -7.64 -1.30
N SER A 47 1.43 -7.89 -0.86
CA SER A 47 1.15 -8.70 0.33
C SER A 47 1.61 -10.14 0.14
N ALA A 48 1.34 -10.75 -1.01
CA ALA A 48 1.77 -12.11 -1.33
C ALA A 48 3.31 -12.23 -1.33
N LYS A 49 4.01 -11.27 -1.93
CA LYS A 49 5.48 -11.22 -1.91
C LYS A 49 6.04 -11.07 -0.50
N ALA A 50 5.46 -10.16 0.30
CA ALA A 50 5.86 -10.00 1.70
C ALA A 50 5.65 -11.30 2.51
N LYS A 51 4.52 -12.01 2.32
CA LYS A 51 4.28 -13.33 2.95
C LYS A 51 5.28 -14.40 2.52
N ALA A 52 5.81 -14.29 1.30
CA ALA A 52 6.86 -15.18 0.80
C ALA A 52 8.27 -14.79 1.28
N GLY A 53 8.42 -13.75 2.11
CA GLY A 53 9.71 -13.21 2.52
C GLY A 53 10.39 -12.33 1.47
N ASP A 54 9.76 -12.12 0.31
CA ASP A 54 10.24 -11.26 -0.76
C ASP A 54 9.91 -9.78 -0.46
N ILE A 55 10.71 -9.20 0.43
CA ILE A 55 10.58 -7.80 0.84
C ILE A 55 10.83 -6.84 -0.32
N ASP A 56 11.82 -7.11 -1.17
CA ASP A 56 12.16 -6.21 -2.28
C ASP A 56 11.10 -6.24 -3.36
N GLY A 57 10.51 -7.40 -3.65
CA GLY A 57 9.35 -7.49 -4.50
C GLY A 57 8.11 -6.81 -3.89
N ALA A 58 7.90 -6.87 -2.58
CA ALA A 58 6.85 -6.09 -1.92
C ALA A 58 7.07 -4.57 -2.08
N LYS A 59 8.33 -4.09 -1.98
CA LYS A 59 8.69 -2.69 -2.25
C LYS A 59 8.46 -2.31 -3.71
N ALA A 60 8.67 -3.23 -4.66
CA ALA A 60 8.38 -2.99 -6.06
C ALA A 60 6.87 -2.74 -6.28
N SER A 61 5.99 -3.46 -5.58
CA SER A 61 4.54 -3.20 -5.60
C SER A 61 4.20 -1.84 -5.00
N CYS A 62 4.87 -1.41 -3.92
CA CYS A 62 4.74 -0.05 -3.38
C CYS A 62 5.11 1.01 -4.41
N LYS A 63 6.24 0.83 -5.12
CA LYS A 63 6.67 1.75 -6.18
C LYS A 63 5.63 1.82 -7.30
N LYS A 64 5.16 0.67 -7.80
CA LYS A 64 4.14 0.60 -8.85
C LYS A 64 2.86 1.32 -8.48
N CYS A 65 2.37 1.13 -7.25
CA CYS A 65 1.19 1.84 -6.75
C CYS A 65 1.43 3.36 -6.69
N HIS A 66 2.60 3.79 -6.22
CA HIS A 66 2.95 5.21 -6.16
C HIS A 66 3.10 5.84 -7.54
N ASP A 67 3.75 5.18 -8.49
CA ASP A 67 3.92 5.69 -9.86
C ASP A 67 2.56 5.93 -10.53
N LEU A 68 1.59 5.03 -10.31
CA LEU A 68 0.25 5.14 -10.89
C LEU A 68 -0.64 6.17 -10.19
N TYR A 69 -0.57 6.23 -8.85
CA TYR A 69 -1.65 6.84 -8.07
C TYR A 69 -1.22 7.89 -7.05
N LYS A 70 0.08 8.06 -6.75
CA LYS A 70 0.53 8.93 -5.64
C LYS A 70 -0.01 10.36 -5.77
N GLU A 71 0.10 10.97 -6.95
CA GLU A 71 -0.35 12.35 -7.14
C GLU A 71 -1.88 12.47 -7.12
N LYS A 72 -2.60 11.58 -7.82
CA LYS A 72 -4.08 11.54 -7.77
C LYS A 72 -4.58 11.31 -6.34
N TYR A 73 -3.96 10.39 -5.61
CA TYR A 73 -4.29 10.11 -4.21
C TYR A 73 -4.05 11.35 -3.34
N LYS A 74 -2.91 12.04 -3.51
CA LYS A 74 -2.59 13.26 -2.78
C LYS A 74 -3.55 14.42 -3.03
N THR A 75 -4.19 14.49 -4.19
CA THR A 75 -5.10 15.60 -4.52
C THR A 75 -6.57 15.26 -4.25
N THR A 76 -6.95 13.98 -4.29
CA THR A 76 -8.37 13.56 -4.21
C THR A 76 -8.75 12.84 -2.93
N MET A 77 -7.78 12.45 -2.08
CA MET A 77 -8.05 11.64 -0.88
C MET A 77 -7.68 12.32 0.44
N ARG A 78 -7.37 13.64 0.41
CA ARG A 78 -6.87 14.39 1.57
C ARG A 78 -7.77 14.32 2.80
N ASP A 79 -9.08 14.40 2.58
CA ASP A 79 -10.07 14.54 3.65
C ASP A 79 -10.86 13.24 3.86
N ARG A 80 -10.39 12.11 3.30
CA ARG A 80 -11.09 10.83 3.43
C ARG A 80 -10.84 10.24 4.83
N PRO A 81 -11.89 9.77 5.55
CA PRO A 81 -11.79 9.45 6.98
C PRO A 81 -11.26 8.04 7.28
N TRP A 82 -10.81 7.30 6.27
CA TRP A 82 -10.00 6.10 6.44
C TRP A 82 -8.68 6.39 5.77
#